data_AF-A0A6S6T2H1-F1
#
_entry.id   AF-A0A6S6T2H1-F1
#
_cell.length_a   1.000
_cell.length_b   1.000
_cell.length_c   1.000
_cell.angle_alpha   90.00
_cell.angle_beta   90.00
_cell.angle_gamma   90.00
#
_symmetry.space_group_name_H-M   'P 1'
#
loop_
_entity.id
_entity.type
_entity.pdbx_description
1 polymer ?
#
loop_
_entity_poly.entity_id
_entity_poly.type
_entity_poly.pdbx_seq_one_letter_code
_entity_poly.pdbx_strand_id
1 'polypeptide(L)'
;MTRSTRLGLMTGFLSMMFISLLYVIDATLLVDGYERLTLLFFALAIVYAIQQERKTSLTVRRIEDLQQAGEALDGIDDSKDFASFGELLRIGFKTYVIAYFMKFFFVYFLFNYYDPSLIDMVRDASVEVYKSFQDFSSDTQEMVEQKIAKYKEGEFGPSLRDPIGILIELLIGLFVAFMTALFFKRDRPEY
;
A
#
# COMPACT_ATOMS: atom_id res chain seq x y z
N MET A 1 -7.63 -18.81 -8.60
CA MET A 1 -7.11 -17.48 -8.21
C MET A 1 -7.94 -16.93 -7.05
N THR A 2 -7.32 -16.50 -5.94
CA THR A 2 -8.07 -15.95 -4.78
C THR A 2 -8.67 -14.59 -5.13
N ARG A 3 -9.74 -14.15 -4.46
CA ARG A 3 -10.34 -12.82 -4.65
C ARG A 3 -9.35 -11.71 -4.29
N SER A 4 -8.58 -11.88 -3.21
CA SER A 4 -7.46 -11.00 -2.83
C SER A 4 -6.43 -10.82 -3.94
N THR A 5 -6.13 -11.90 -4.69
CA THR A 5 -5.21 -11.82 -5.83
C THR A 5 -5.82 -10.99 -6.97
N ARG A 6 -7.11 -11.21 -7.28
CA ARG A 6 -7.82 -10.44 -8.32
C ARG A 6 -7.93 -8.96 -7.98
N LEU A 7 -8.25 -8.66 -6.71
CA LEU A 7 -8.34 -7.30 -6.21
C LEU A 7 -6.97 -6.61 -6.23
N GLY A 8 -5.91 -7.31 -5.83
CA GLY A 8 -4.54 -6.80 -5.94
C GLY A 8 -4.19 -6.42 -7.39
N LEU A 9 -4.49 -7.30 -8.36
CA LEU A 9 -4.24 -7.00 -9.78
C LEU A 9 -5.08 -5.83 -10.29
N MET A 10 -6.38 -5.82 -10.00
CA MET A 10 -7.29 -4.75 -10.43
C MET A 10 -6.87 -3.39 -9.86
N THR A 11 -6.45 -3.37 -8.60
CA THR A 11 -5.98 -2.15 -7.94
C THR A 11 -4.63 -1.71 -8.50
N GLY A 12 -3.72 -2.64 -8.76
CA GLY A 12 -2.46 -2.35 -9.45
C GLY A 12 -2.70 -1.72 -10.83
N PHE A 13 -3.62 -2.29 -11.62
CA PHE A 13 -4.00 -1.75 -12.93
C PHE A 13 -4.64 -0.36 -12.82
N LEU A 14 -5.55 -0.16 -11.86
CA LEU A 14 -6.16 1.14 -11.61
C LEU A 14 -5.11 2.20 -11.25
N SER A 15 -4.13 1.84 -10.41
CA SER A 15 -3.01 2.71 -10.08
C SER A 15 -2.16 3.06 -11.32
N MET A 16 -1.92 2.11 -12.22
CA MET A 16 -1.21 2.38 -13.48
C MET A 16 -1.99 3.35 -14.38
N MET A 17 -3.30 3.16 -14.52
CA MET A 17 -4.15 4.08 -15.28
C MET A 17 -4.14 5.50 -14.68
N PHE A 18 -4.22 5.59 -13.36
CA PHE A 18 -4.17 6.87 -12.66
C PHE A 18 -2.83 7.58 -12.87
N ILE A 19 -1.70 6.87 -12.75
CA ILE A 19 -0.37 7.43 -13.00
C ILE A 19 -0.21 7.85 -14.47
N SER A 20 -0.75 7.07 -15.40
CA SER A 20 -0.76 7.43 -16.83
C SER A 20 -1.56 8.70 -17.07
N LEU A 21 -2.70 8.85 -16.39
CA LEU A 21 -3.53 10.06 -16.47
C LEU A 21 -2.78 11.28 -15.92
N LEU A 22 -2.14 11.15 -14.76
CA LEU A 22 -1.30 12.22 -14.18
C LEU A 22 -0.22 12.64 -15.18
N TYR A 23 0.50 11.66 -15.74
CA TYR A 23 1.54 11.90 -16.74
C TYR A 23 1.03 12.68 -17.96
N VAL A 24 -0.14 12.31 -18.50
CA VAL A 24 -0.72 12.96 -19.67
C VAL A 24 -1.25 14.37 -19.37
N ILE A 25 -1.75 14.60 -18.16
CA ILE A 25 -2.22 15.92 -17.73
C ILE A 25 -1.02 16.85 -17.55
N ASP A 26 -0.08 16.45 -16.68
CA ASP A 26 1.14 17.17 -16.38
C ASP A 26 2.12 16.24 -15.66
N ALA A 27 3.27 16.00 -16.29
CA ALA A 27 4.31 15.15 -15.74
C ALA A 27 4.86 15.64 -14.39
N THR A 28 4.77 16.95 -14.10
CA THR A 28 5.19 17.53 -12.82
C THR A 28 4.35 17.02 -11.65
N LEU A 29 3.10 16.60 -11.88
CA LEU A 29 2.26 16.00 -10.83
C LEU A 29 2.86 14.69 -10.30
N LEU A 30 3.56 13.92 -11.13
CA LEU A 30 4.28 12.73 -10.68
C LEU A 30 5.51 13.08 -9.84
N VAL A 31 6.13 14.21 -10.13
CA VAL A 31 7.31 14.70 -9.42
C VAL A 31 6.92 15.24 -8.04
N ASP A 32 5.79 15.94 -7.98
CA ASP A 32 5.22 16.51 -6.76
C ASP A 32 4.66 15.46 -5.78
N GLY A 33 4.63 14.17 -6.17
CA GLY A 33 4.21 13.09 -5.30
C GLY A 33 2.73 12.73 -5.38
N TYR A 34 1.98 13.19 -6.39
CA TYR A 34 0.54 12.87 -6.51
C TYR A 34 0.29 11.38 -6.79
N GLU A 35 1.29 10.63 -7.27
CA GLU A 35 1.23 9.18 -7.39
C GLU A 35 1.02 8.50 -6.02
N ARG A 36 1.35 9.16 -4.90
CA ARG A 36 1.06 8.66 -3.54
C ARG A 36 -0.43 8.53 -3.26
N LEU A 37 -1.30 9.23 -4.00
CA LEU A 37 -2.76 9.04 -3.89
C LEU A 37 -3.18 7.60 -4.22
N THR A 38 -2.37 6.85 -4.97
CA THR A 38 -2.59 5.40 -5.19
C THR A 38 -2.60 4.58 -3.91
N LEU A 39 -2.01 5.07 -2.81
CA LEU A 39 -2.11 4.43 -1.50
C LEU A 39 -3.55 4.36 -0.97
N LEU A 40 -4.41 5.32 -1.33
CA LEU A 40 -5.82 5.27 -0.98
C LEU A 40 -6.52 4.11 -1.70
N PHE A 41 -6.19 3.88 -2.98
CA PHE A 41 -6.70 2.72 -3.71
C PHE A 41 -6.26 1.41 -3.05
N PHE A 42 -5.00 1.35 -2.62
CA PHE A 42 -4.46 0.17 -1.92
C PHE A 42 -5.16 -0.06 -0.59
N ALA A 43 -5.35 0.98 0.22
CA ALA A 43 -6.07 0.89 1.49
C ALA A 43 -7.52 0.42 1.30
N LEU A 44 -8.26 1.00 0.35
CA LEU A 44 -9.62 0.59 0.03
C LEU A 44 -9.69 -0.87 -0.46
N ALA A 45 -8.73 -1.28 -1.29
CA ALA A 45 -8.64 -2.65 -1.79
C ALA A 45 -8.34 -3.65 -0.67
N ILE A 46 -7.47 -3.30 0.29
CA ILE A 46 -7.20 -4.12 1.48
C ILE A 46 -8.48 -4.31 2.29
N VAL A 47 -9.20 -3.22 2.61
CA VAL A 47 -10.45 -3.28 3.37
C VAL A 47 -11.47 -4.13 2.64
N TYR A 48 -11.65 -3.91 1.34
CA TYR A 48 -12.60 -4.67 0.53
C TYR A 48 -12.23 -6.15 0.42
N ALA A 49 -10.95 -6.48 0.23
CA ALA A 49 -10.46 -7.85 0.18
C ALA A 49 -10.69 -8.58 1.51
N ILE A 50 -10.40 -7.92 2.63
CA ILE A 50 -10.64 -8.44 3.98
C ILE A 50 -12.13 -8.71 4.18
N GLN A 51 -13.02 -7.79 3.83
CA GLN A 51 -14.46 -7.99 3.97
C GLN A 51 -15.00 -9.13 3.09
N GLN A 52 -14.50 -9.25 1.86
CA GLN A 52 -15.04 -10.19 0.87
C GLN A 52 -14.50 -11.62 1.02
N GLU A 53 -13.27 -11.78 1.52
CA GLU A 53 -12.66 -13.09 1.79
C GLU A 53 -12.85 -13.56 3.23
N ARG A 54 -13.41 -12.70 4.11
CA ARG A 54 -13.83 -13.12 5.44
C ARG A 54 -14.83 -14.27 5.27
N LYS A 55 -14.48 -15.46 5.76
CA LYS A 55 -15.35 -16.65 5.72
C LYS A 55 -16.54 -16.57 6.68
N THR A 56 -16.76 -15.40 7.29
CA THR A 56 -17.75 -15.19 8.34
C THR A 56 -19.08 -14.71 7.78
N SER A 57 -20.07 -15.58 7.75
CA SER A 57 -21.47 -15.19 7.62
C SER A 57 -21.97 -14.74 8.99
N LEU A 58 -22.45 -13.50 9.12
CA LEU A 58 -23.23 -13.11 10.29
C LEU A 58 -24.55 -13.88 10.25
N THR A 59 -24.56 -15.10 10.78
CA THR A 59 -25.78 -15.89 10.88
C THR A 59 -26.51 -15.41 12.14
N VAL A 60 -27.36 -14.39 11.99
CA VAL A 60 -28.25 -13.95 13.07
C VAL A 60 -29.25 -15.10 13.31
N ARG A 61 -28.93 -15.96 14.28
CA ARG A 61 -29.79 -17.09 14.65
C ARG A 61 -31.05 -16.57 15.34
N ARG A 62 -32.22 -17.06 14.94
CA ARG A 62 -33.49 -16.68 15.57
C ARG A 62 -33.61 -17.39 16.93
N ILE A 63 -34.46 -16.85 17.81
CA ILE A 63 -34.72 -17.43 19.14
C ILE A 63 -35.21 -18.89 19.03
N GLU A 64 -35.92 -19.22 17.94
CA GLU A 64 -36.40 -20.57 17.61
C GLU A 64 -35.24 -21.56 17.37
N ASP A 65 -34.15 -21.12 16.73
CA ASP A 65 -32.95 -21.95 16.47
C ASP A 65 -32.18 -22.26 17.75
N LEU A 66 -32.26 -21.36 18.76
CA LEU A 66 -31.63 -21.52 20.06
C LEU A 66 -32.42 -22.50 20.97
N GLN A 67 -33.76 -22.56 20.82
CA GLN A 67 -34.58 -23.54 21.53
C GLN A 67 -34.33 -24.97 21.02
N GLN A 68 -34.14 -25.17 19.72
CA GLN A 68 -33.77 -26.49 19.16
C GLN A 68 -32.33 -26.90 19.51
N ALA A 69 -31.42 -25.93 19.67
CA ALA A 69 -30.04 -26.19 20.11
C ALA A 69 -29.92 -26.62 21.59
N GLY A 70 -30.94 -26.35 22.42
CA GLY A 70 -30.97 -26.75 23.83
C GLY A 70 -30.96 -28.27 24.05
N GLU A 71 -31.32 -29.09 23.06
CA GLU A 71 -31.28 -30.56 23.12
C GLU A 71 -30.04 -31.17 22.46
N ALA A 72 -29.23 -30.39 21.72
CA ALA A 72 -28.06 -30.87 20.98
C ALA A 72 -26.84 -29.97 21.24
N LEU A 73 -26.31 -30.03 22.46
CA LEU A 73 -25.15 -29.24 22.92
C LEU A 73 -23.80 -29.62 22.27
N ASP A 74 -23.76 -30.58 21.34
CA ASP A 74 -22.50 -31.18 20.85
C ASP A 74 -22.14 -30.83 19.39
N GLY A 75 -22.76 -29.79 18.79
CA GLY A 75 -22.63 -29.57 17.33
C GLY A 75 -22.64 -28.13 16.83
N ILE A 76 -22.48 -27.13 17.70
CA ILE A 76 -22.52 -25.72 17.28
C ILE A 76 -21.13 -25.30 16.75
N ASP A 77 -20.92 -25.45 15.44
CA ASP A 77 -19.73 -24.96 14.73
C ASP A 77 -19.80 -23.45 14.46
N ASP A 78 -19.47 -22.65 15.48
CA ASP A 78 -19.34 -21.19 15.35
C ASP A 78 -17.97 -20.74 14.80
N SER A 79 -17.11 -21.68 14.37
CA SER A 79 -15.77 -21.36 13.85
C SER A 79 -15.80 -20.42 12.65
N LYS A 80 -16.92 -20.42 11.91
CA LYS A 80 -17.13 -19.55 10.77
C LYS A 80 -17.42 -18.12 11.16
N ASP A 81 -17.82 -17.79 12.39
CA ASP A 81 -18.19 -16.41 12.75
C ASP A 81 -17.00 -15.54 13.18
N PHE A 82 -15.84 -16.17 13.39
CA PHE A 82 -14.62 -15.55 13.86
C PHE A 82 -13.58 -15.45 12.74
N ALA A 83 -12.88 -14.33 12.70
CA ALA A 83 -11.80 -14.11 11.75
C ALA A 83 -10.53 -13.82 12.53
N SER A 84 -9.55 -14.71 12.38
CA SER A 84 -8.27 -14.57 13.08
C SER A 84 -7.48 -13.39 12.51
N PHE A 85 -6.77 -12.68 13.37
CA PHE A 85 -5.92 -11.55 12.96
C PHE A 85 -4.92 -11.94 11.86
N GLY A 86 -4.26 -13.10 12.00
CA GLY A 86 -3.29 -13.58 11.02
C GLY A 86 -3.89 -13.86 9.65
N GLU A 87 -5.12 -14.35 9.57
CA GLU A 87 -5.83 -14.55 8.30
C GLU A 87 -6.11 -13.21 7.61
N LEU A 88 -6.66 -12.24 8.35
CA LEU A 88 -6.98 -10.92 7.80
C LEU A 88 -5.72 -10.15 7.37
N LEU A 89 -4.65 -10.20 8.18
CA LEU A 89 -3.37 -9.60 7.86
C LEU A 89 -2.78 -10.20 6.58
N ARG A 90 -2.82 -11.52 6.44
CA ARG A 90 -2.33 -12.21 5.23
C ARG A 90 -3.12 -11.82 3.99
N ILE A 91 -4.44 -11.73 4.09
CA ILE A 91 -5.32 -11.31 2.97
C ILE A 91 -5.00 -9.87 2.55
N GLY A 92 -4.95 -8.95 3.51
CA GLY A 92 -4.66 -7.55 3.27
C GLY A 92 -3.27 -7.35 2.67
N PHE A 93 -2.24 -7.90 3.32
CA PHE A 93 -0.86 -7.75 2.88
C PHE A 93 -0.62 -8.38 1.50
N LYS A 94 -1.18 -9.56 1.22
CA LYS A 94 -1.10 -10.17 -0.12
C LYS A 94 -1.71 -9.27 -1.20
N THR A 95 -2.87 -8.68 -0.92
CA THR A 95 -3.55 -7.76 -1.84
C THR A 95 -2.68 -6.54 -2.13
N TYR A 96 -2.09 -5.96 -1.09
CA TYR A 96 -1.15 -4.83 -1.21
C TYR A 96 0.06 -5.18 -2.06
N VAL A 97 0.77 -6.28 -1.73
CA VAL A 97 2.02 -6.67 -2.39
C VAL A 97 1.83 -6.81 -3.90
N ILE A 98 0.73 -7.44 -4.33
CA ILE A 98 0.42 -7.62 -5.76
C ILE A 98 0.20 -6.26 -6.44
N ALA A 99 -0.61 -5.39 -5.82
CA ALA A 99 -0.90 -4.06 -6.37
C ALA A 99 0.35 -3.17 -6.42
N TYR A 100 1.16 -3.22 -5.36
CA TYR A 100 2.43 -2.50 -5.24
C TYR A 100 3.39 -2.91 -6.34
N PHE A 101 3.65 -4.21 -6.55
CA PHE A 101 4.61 -4.64 -7.57
C PHE A 101 4.14 -4.28 -8.99
N MET A 102 2.85 -4.37 -9.27
CA MET A 102 2.31 -3.88 -10.56
C MET A 102 2.59 -2.39 -10.76
N LYS A 103 2.27 -1.56 -9.77
CA LYS A 103 2.59 -0.12 -9.80
C LYS A 103 4.09 0.10 -9.96
N PHE A 104 4.90 -0.58 -9.14
CA PHE A 104 6.35 -0.42 -9.11
C PHE A 104 6.97 -0.72 -10.48
N PHE A 105 6.62 -1.86 -11.11
CA PHE A 105 7.15 -2.19 -12.43
C PHE A 105 6.72 -1.18 -13.50
N PHE A 106 5.49 -0.67 -13.43
CA PHE A 106 5.02 0.35 -14.35
C PHE A 106 5.78 1.67 -14.18
N VAL A 107 5.91 2.18 -12.95
CA VAL A 107 6.66 3.42 -12.68
C VAL A 107 8.14 3.24 -13.02
N TYR A 108 8.71 2.09 -12.68
CA TYR A 108 10.09 1.74 -13.06
C TYR A 108 10.28 1.80 -14.57
N PHE A 109 9.38 1.19 -15.35
CA PHE A 109 9.43 1.23 -16.80
C PHE A 109 9.25 2.66 -17.34
N LEU A 110 8.30 3.41 -16.79
CA LEU A 110 8.02 4.79 -17.16
C LEU A 110 9.26 5.67 -16.98
N PHE A 111 9.91 5.61 -15.82
CA PHE A 111 11.04 6.46 -15.46
C PHE A 111 12.37 6.00 -16.07
N ASN A 112 12.58 4.70 -16.30
CA ASN A 112 13.88 4.21 -16.77
C ASN A 112 13.94 3.98 -18.29
N TYR A 113 12.80 3.80 -18.96
CA TYR A 113 12.78 3.41 -20.38
C TYR A 113 11.89 4.29 -21.26
N TYR A 114 10.72 4.70 -20.78
CA TYR A 114 9.78 5.48 -21.60
C TYR A 114 10.13 6.97 -21.60
N ASP A 115 10.29 7.57 -20.42
CA ASP A 115 10.62 8.97 -20.24
C ASP A 115 11.67 9.18 -19.12
N PRO A 116 12.96 8.98 -19.44
CA PRO A 116 14.05 9.19 -18.48
C PRO A 116 14.18 10.63 -17.96
N SER A 117 13.61 11.62 -18.67
CA SER A 117 13.66 13.02 -18.23
C SER A 117 12.89 13.26 -16.92
N LEU A 118 11.94 12.37 -16.59
CA LEU A 118 11.25 12.37 -15.29
C LEU A 118 12.22 12.25 -14.12
N ILE A 119 13.33 11.51 -14.27
CA ILE A 119 14.35 11.38 -13.23
C ILE A 119 15.04 12.71 -12.97
N ASP A 120 15.36 13.47 -14.03
CA ASP A 120 15.99 14.77 -13.90
C ASP A 120 15.03 15.78 -13.23
N MET A 121 13.74 15.74 -13.59
CA MET A 121 12.73 16.56 -12.92
C MET A 121 12.58 16.20 -11.44
N VAL A 122 12.55 14.92 -11.09
CA VAL A 122 12.53 14.48 -9.68
C VAL A 122 13.78 14.92 -8.94
N ARG A 123 14.96 14.84 -9.57
CA ARG A 123 16.22 15.33 -8.98
C ARG A 123 16.13 16.82 -8.69
N ASP A 124 15.70 17.62 -9.65
CA ASP A 124 15.64 19.07 -9.51
C ASP A 124 14.63 19.50 -8.44
N ALA A 125 13.43 18.90 -8.42
CA ALA A 125 12.45 19.13 -7.36
C ALA A 125 12.97 18.69 -5.98
N SER A 126 13.64 17.54 -5.90
CA SER A 126 14.22 17.05 -4.64
C SER A 126 15.33 17.98 -4.13
N VAL A 127 16.14 18.55 -5.02
CA VAL A 127 17.16 19.54 -4.67
C VAL A 127 16.53 20.82 -4.16
N GLU A 128 15.45 21.29 -4.78
CA GLU A 128 14.72 22.48 -4.33
C GLU A 128 14.12 22.27 -2.94
N VAL A 129 13.48 21.13 -2.71
CA VAL A 129 12.98 20.72 -1.40
C VAL A 129 14.12 20.65 -0.39
N TYR A 130 15.24 19.99 -0.72
CA TYR A 130 16.42 19.92 0.16
C TYR A 130 16.92 21.31 0.54
N LYS A 131 16.97 22.24 -0.42
CA LYS A 131 17.39 23.62 -0.17
C LYS A 131 16.45 24.38 0.77
N SER A 132 15.15 24.13 0.68
CA SER A 132 14.14 24.77 1.53
C SER A 132 14.14 24.27 2.98
N PHE A 133 14.54 23.01 3.20
CA PHE A 133 14.51 22.38 4.52
C PHE A 133 15.85 22.41 5.27
N GLN A 134 16.98 22.59 4.57
CA GLN A 134 18.28 22.75 5.20
C GLN A 134 18.48 24.20 5.66
N ASP A 135 18.86 24.34 6.93
CA ASP A 135 19.37 25.60 7.45
C ASP A 135 20.85 25.77 7.06
N PHE A 136 21.09 26.52 5.98
CA PHE A 136 22.43 26.86 5.53
C PHE A 136 23.00 28.12 6.20
N SER A 137 22.33 28.69 7.20
CA SER A 137 22.73 29.98 7.81
C SER A 137 24.14 29.98 8.41
N SER A 138 24.69 28.81 8.72
CA SER A 138 26.02 28.64 9.30
C SER A 138 27.07 28.08 8.34
N ASP A 139 26.67 27.72 7.12
CA ASP A 139 27.58 27.14 6.12
C ASP A 139 28.18 28.23 5.21
N THR A 140 29.42 28.02 4.76
CA THR A 140 29.98 28.84 3.68
C THR A 140 29.32 28.48 2.35
N GLN A 141 29.32 29.42 1.39
CA GLN A 141 28.72 29.17 0.07
C GLN A 141 29.33 27.94 -0.63
N GLU A 142 30.64 27.73 -0.50
CA GLU A 142 31.34 26.57 -1.04
C GLU A 142 30.87 25.24 -0.38
N MET A 143 30.64 25.25 0.94
CA MET A 143 30.10 24.08 1.65
C MET A 143 28.66 23.77 1.23
N VAL A 144 27.83 24.79 1.00
CA VAL A 144 26.46 24.63 0.51
C VAL A 144 26.46 24.00 -0.88
N GLU A 145 27.29 24.52 -1.80
CA GLU A 145 27.43 23.99 -3.15
C GLU A 145 27.93 22.54 -3.14
N GLN A 146 28.90 22.22 -2.28
CA GLN A 146 29.40 20.85 -2.13
C GLN A 146 28.32 19.89 -1.59
N LYS A 147 27.52 20.31 -0.59
CA LYS A 147 26.40 19.53 -0.06
C LYS A 147 25.35 19.26 -1.14
N ILE A 148 25.00 20.28 -1.94
CA ILE A 148 24.04 20.14 -3.04
C ILE A 148 24.59 19.23 -4.14
N ALA A 149 25.87 19.39 -4.53
CA ALA A 149 26.50 18.54 -5.55
C ALA A 149 26.48 17.07 -5.13
N LYS A 150 26.87 16.79 -3.87
CA LYS A 150 26.83 15.44 -3.31
C LYS A 150 25.40 14.87 -3.25
N TYR A 151 24.40 15.70 -2.97
CA TYR A 151 23.00 15.28 -3.00
C TYR A 151 22.54 14.92 -4.42
N LYS A 152 22.94 15.70 -5.43
CA LYS A 152 22.62 15.44 -6.85
C LYS A 152 23.20 14.15 -7.40
N GLU A 153 24.29 13.65 -6.83
CA GLU A 153 24.89 12.35 -7.19
C GLU A 153 24.05 11.15 -6.73
N GLY A 154 23.00 11.36 -5.92
CA GLY A 154 22.09 10.31 -5.49
C GLY A 154 21.33 9.66 -6.65
N GLU A 155 20.88 8.41 -6.45
CA GLU A 155 19.92 7.78 -7.36
C GLU A 155 18.53 8.37 -7.10
N PHE A 156 17.99 9.08 -8.10
CA PHE A 156 16.64 9.61 -8.06
C PHE A 156 15.71 8.74 -8.91
N GLY A 157 14.55 8.40 -8.36
CA GLY A 157 13.54 7.58 -9.03
C GLY A 157 13.55 6.11 -8.64
N PRO A 158 12.68 5.29 -9.27
CA PRO A 158 12.53 3.90 -8.92
C PRO A 158 13.76 3.09 -9.37
N SER A 159 14.43 2.44 -8.42
CA SER A 159 15.60 1.60 -8.67
C SER A 159 15.38 0.19 -8.09
N LEU A 160 15.70 -0.84 -8.88
CA LEU A 160 15.76 -2.22 -8.39
C LEU A 160 16.96 -2.44 -7.46
N ARG A 161 17.94 -1.52 -7.48
CA ARG A 161 19.14 -1.55 -6.65
C ARG A 161 18.96 -0.84 -5.31
N ASP A 162 17.79 -0.26 -5.07
CA ASP A 162 17.40 0.30 -3.77
C ASP A 162 16.46 -0.67 -3.02
N PRO A 163 17.00 -1.72 -2.35
CA PRO A 163 16.20 -2.63 -1.55
C PRO A 163 15.60 -1.94 -0.32
N ILE A 164 16.17 -0.82 0.13
CA ILE A 164 15.70 -0.10 1.32
C ILE A 164 14.39 0.61 0.98
N GLY A 165 14.33 1.32 -0.15
CA GLY A 165 13.10 1.96 -0.62
C GLY A 165 11.95 0.97 -0.81
N ILE A 166 12.23 -0.17 -1.46
CA ILE A 166 11.24 -1.25 -1.64
C ILE A 166 10.77 -1.79 -0.29
N LEU A 167 11.69 -2.02 0.65
CA LEU A 167 11.35 -2.51 1.99
C LEU A 167 10.48 -1.52 2.76
N ILE A 168 10.78 -0.22 2.71
CA ILE A 168 9.99 0.83 3.37
C ILE A 168 8.56 0.85 2.82
N GLU A 169 8.38 0.80 1.51
CA GLU A 169 7.04 0.73 0.90
C GLU A 169 6.27 -0.51 1.34
N LEU A 170 6.91 -1.69 1.35
CA LEU A 170 6.30 -2.91 1.86
C LEU A 170 5.92 -2.81 3.35
N LEU A 171 6.74 -2.14 4.17
CA LEU A 171 6.42 -1.90 5.58
C LEU A 171 5.22 -0.97 5.75
N ILE A 172 5.07 0.05 4.91
CA ILE A 172 3.87 0.91 4.90
C ILE A 172 2.64 0.06 4.56
N GLY A 173 2.71 -0.77 3.52
CA GLY A 173 1.62 -1.69 3.16
C GLY A 173 1.27 -2.69 4.25
N LEU A 174 2.30 -3.24 4.90
CA LEU A 174 2.14 -4.13 6.05
C LEU A 174 1.45 -3.40 7.21
N PHE A 175 1.85 -2.15 7.51
CA PHE A 175 1.25 -1.34 8.55
C PHE A 175 -0.24 -1.06 8.27
N VAL A 176 -0.60 -0.70 7.03
CA VAL A 176 -2.02 -0.49 6.65
C VAL A 176 -2.83 -1.78 6.78
N ALA A 177 -2.27 -2.91 6.31
CA ALA A 177 -2.91 -4.22 6.45
C ALA A 177 -3.05 -4.65 7.93
N PHE A 178 -2.04 -4.36 8.74
CA PHE A 178 -2.03 -4.59 10.19
C PHE A 178 -3.13 -3.82 10.90
N MET A 179 -3.22 -2.50 10.66
CA MET A 179 -4.27 -1.67 11.24
C MET A 179 -5.65 -2.16 10.82
N THR A 180 -5.84 -2.48 9.54
CA THR A 180 -7.11 -3.01 9.04
C THR A 180 -7.44 -4.35 9.69
N ALA A 181 -6.48 -5.27 9.78
CA ALA A 181 -6.69 -6.56 10.43
C ALA A 181 -7.04 -6.42 11.92
N LEU A 182 -6.44 -5.47 12.64
CA LEU A 182 -6.76 -5.19 14.05
C LEU A 182 -8.22 -4.74 14.21
N PHE A 183 -8.69 -3.81 13.39
CA PHE A 183 -10.07 -3.30 13.48
C PHE A 183 -11.12 -4.34 13.08
N PHE A 184 -10.79 -5.25 12.17
CA PHE A 184 -11.73 -6.25 11.66
C PHE A 184 -11.63 -7.62 12.37
N LYS A 185 -10.60 -7.83 13.20
CA LYS A 185 -10.43 -9.04 14.03
C LYS A 185 -11.67 -9.22 14.91
N ARG A 186 -12.16 -10.46 15.01
CA ARG A 186 -13.19 -10.83 15.97
C ARG A 186 -12.76 -12.13 16.64
N ASP A 187 -12.42 -12.03 17.92
CA ASP A 187 -12.00 -13.17 18.72
C ASP A 187 -13.20 -13.99 19.19
N ARG A 188 -12.98 -15.31 19.32
CA ARG A 188 -13.95 -16.21 19.93
C ARG A 188 -13.96 -15.94 21.45
N PRO A 189 -15.14 -15.79 22.08
CA PRO A 189 -15.18 -15.72 23.53
C PRO A 189 -14.71 -17.05 24.14
N GLU A 190 -13.78 -16.97 25.08
CA GLU A 190 -13.35 -18.11 25.89
C GLU A 190 -14.41 -18.33 26.99
N TYR A 191 -15.18 -19.40 26.90
CA TYR A 191 -16.12 -19.86 27.93
C TYR A 191 -15.65 -21.19 28.51
#